data_AF-A0A3S0VQX5-F1
#
_entry.id   AF-A0A3S0VQX5-F1
#
_cell.length_a   1.000
_cell.length_b   1.000
_cell.length_c   1.000
_cell.angle_alpha   90.00
_cell.angle_beta   90.00
_cell.angle_gamma   90.00
#
_symmetry.space_group_name_H-M   'P 1'
#
loop_
_entity.id
_entity.type
_entity.pdbx_description
1 polymer ?
#
loop_
_entity_poly.entity_id
_entity_poly.type
_entity_poly.pdbx_seq_one_letter_code
_entity_poly.pdbx_strand_id
1 'polypeptide(L)'
;MWHLYRLGGESGPWGGRSGFDSIIQAASGIASLCGTNPVDKQGMSRPGSLPVQALDHATGSMMAAEIIKLLTQGEAGVVQISLLGAARELKKLPRVSANAVPKPTDVKVHVAAPRGVLSVAPPPLMLDGKTLKRDVLGYGTAALAWR
;
A
#
# COMPACT_ATOMS: atom_id res chain seq x y z
N MET A 1 -13.73 -15.22 -9.74
CA MET A 1 -14.15 -14.93 -8.36
C MET A 1 -13.02 -14.12 -7.72
N TRP A 2 -13.21 -12.81 -7.50
CA TRP A 2 -12.15 -11.91 -7.04
C TRP A 2 -12.02 -11.97 -5.52
N HIS A 3 -10.90 -12.46 -5.00
CA HIS A 3 -10.59 -12.49 -3.57
C HIS A 3 -9.65 -11.34 -3.19
N LEU A 4 -10.10 -10.10 -3.41
CA LEU A 4 -9.37 -8.92 -2.97
C LEU A 4 -9.65 -8.67 -1.48
N TYR A 5 -8.58 -8.69 -0.68
CA TYR A 5 -8.48 -8.27 0.72
C TYR A 5 -9.11 -9.18 1.78
N ARG A 6 -8.38 -10.22 2.21
CA ARG A 6 -8.68 -11.01 3.42
C ARG A 6 -7.88 -10.49 4.63
N LEU A 7 -8.56 -10.17 5.74
CA LEU A 7 -7.94 -9.62 6.97
C LEU A 7 -6.83 -10.50 7.55
N GLY A 8 -6.95 -11.83 7.45
CA GLY A 8 -6.05 -12.78 8.13
C GLY A 8 -5.13 -13.60 7.22
N GLY A 9 -5.14 -13.38 5.91
CA GLY A 9 -4.66 -14.40 4.94
C GLY A 9 -5.69 -15.52 4.75
N GLU A 10 -5.29 -16.67 4.19
CA GLU A 10 -6.20 -17.81 3.99
C GLU A 10 -6.52 -18.57 5.29
N SER A 11 -5.54 -18.71 6.17
CA SER A 11 -5.64 -19.46 7.41
C SER A 11 -5.61 -18.51 8.62
N GLY A 12 -6.78 -18.30 9.21
CA GLY A 12 -6.94 -17.51 10.42
C GLY A 12 -8.41 -17.17 10.69
N PRO A 13 -8.76 -16.81 11.94
CA PRO A 13 -10.15 -16.56 12.34
C PRO A 13 -10.81 -15.40 11.57
N TRP A 14 -10.02 -14.58 10.87
CA TRP A 14 -10.48 -13.45 10.06
C TRP A 14 -10.20 -13.62 8.56
N GLY A 15 -9.80 -14.81 8.11
CA GLY A 15 -9.48 -15.07 6.70
C GLY A 15 -10.66 -14.86 5.75
N GLY A 16 -11.91 -14.98 6.21
CA GLY A 16 -13.10 -14.71 5.40
C GLY A 16 -13.55 -13.24 5.35
N ARG A 17 -12.88 -12.32 6.06
CA ARG A 17 -13.38 -10.94 6.26
C ARG A 17 -12.62 -9.93 5.42
N SER A 18 -13.33 -8.93 4.90
CA SER A 18 -12.74 -7.83 4.13
C SER A 18 -11.72 -7.04 4.95
N GLY A 19 -10.52 -6.89 4.41
CA GLY A 19 -9.44 -6.12 5.02
C GLY A 19 -9.42 -4.66 4.58
N PHE A 20 -9.26 -3.76 5.55
CA PHE A 20 -8.87 -2.38 5.32
C PHE A 20 -7.57 -2.12 6.07
N ASP A 21 -6.71 -1.27 5.51
CA ASP A 21 -5.42 -0.91 6.13
C ASP A 21 -5.62 -0.44 7.58
N SER A 22 -6.55 0.48 7.84
CA SER A 22 -6.84 0.99 9.19
C SER A 22 -7.22 -0.11 10.19
N ILE A 23 -8.03 -1.10 9.77
CA ILE A 23 -8.41 -2.24 10.61
C ILE A 23 -7.19 -3.08 10.94
N ILE A 24 -6.31 -3.32 9.96
CA ILE A 24 -5.08 -4.09 10.18
C ILE A 24 -4.10 -3.31 11.05
N GLN A 25 -3.99 -1.99 10.90
CA GLN A 25 -3.15 -1.17 11.78
C GLN A 25 -3.60 -1.29 13.24
N ALA A 26 -4.91 -1.27 13.50
CA ALA A 26 -5.47 -1.49 14.83
C ALA A 26 -5.21 -2.92 15.33
N ALA A 27 -5.60 -3.94 14.56
CA ALA A 27 -5.52 -5.34 14.96
C ALA A 27 -4.08 -5.86 15.11
N SER A 28 -3.12 -5.28 14.40
CA SER A 28 -1.71 -5.70 14.42
C SER A 28 -0.85 -4.94 15.46
N GLY A 29 -1.44 -3.96 16.17
CA GLY A 29 -0.77 -3.13 17.18
C GLY A 29 -0.01 -1.92 16.60
N ILE A 30 -0.02 -1.71 15.28
CA ILE A 30 0.61 -0.53 14.65
C ILE A 30 -0.05 0.75 15.16
N ALA A 31 -1.37 0.77 15.32
CA ALA A 31 -2.08 1.95 15.80
C ALA A 31 -1.62 2.39 17.20
N SER A 32 -1.35 1.43 18.09
CA SER A 32 -0.79 1.71 19.42
C SER A 32 0.65 2.24 19.33
N LEU A 33 1.46 1.69 18.41
CA LEU A 33 2.83 2.14 18.18
C LEU A 33 2.93 3.52 17.54
N CYS A 34 1.91 3.93 16.78
CA CYS A 34 1.81 5.24 16.13
C CYS A 34 1.08 6.28 17.00
N GLY A 35 0.45 5.86 18.10
CA GLY A 35 -0.27 6.72 19.01
C GLY A 35 0.62 7.70 19.78
N THR A 36 0.00 8.72 20.36
CA THR A 36 0.72 9.69 21.20
C THR A 36 0.92 9.17 22.61
N ASN A 37 2.15 9.32 23.13
CA ASN A 37 2.41 9.47 24.55
C ASN A 37 2.59 10.97 24.83
N PRO A 38 1.90 11.57 25.83
CA PRO A 38 1.27 10.91 26.97
C PRO A 38 -0.21 10.59 26.77
N VAL A 39 -0.69 9.68 27.64
CA VAL A 39 -2.12 9.52 27.97
C VAL A 39 -2.75 10.88 28.21
N ASP A 40 -3.94 11.11 27.65
CA ASP A 40 -4.68 12.34 27.87
C ASP A 40 -5.08 12.50 29.36
N LYS A 41 -5.72 13.62 29.69
CA LYS A 41 -6.15 13.92 31.07
C LYS A 41 -7.13 12.87 31.65
N GLN A 42 -7.66 11.99 30.80
CA GLN A 42 -8.57 10.91 31.15
C GLN A 42 -7.85 9.54 31.24
N GLY A 43 -6.52 9.51 31.11
CA GLY A 43 -5.74 8.28 31.16
C GLY A 43 -5.84 7.45 29.88
N MET A 44 -6.32 8.03 28.77
CA MET A 44 -6.51 7.32 27.51
C MET A 44 -5.37 7.62 26.52
N SER A 45 -4.74 6.58 25.99
CA SER A 45 -3.80 6.72 24.86
C SER A 45 -4.60 6.75 23.57
N ARG A 46 -4.34 7.74 22.73
CA ARG A 46 -5.00 7.85 21.42
C ARG A 46 -4.25 6.99 20.40
N PRO A 47 -4.92 6.03 19.74
CA PRO A 47 -4.31 5.29 18.64
C PRO A 47 -3.94 6.26 17.51
N GLY A 48 -2.76 6.04 16.94
CA GLY A 48 -2.31 6.75 15.75
C GLY A 48 -2.50 5.91 14.49
N SER A 49 -2.05 6.45 13.37
CA SER A 49 -2.02 5.75 12.10
C SER A 49 -0.71 6.03 11.36
N LEU A 50 -0.37 5.16 10.42
CA LEU A 50 0.63 5.48 9.42
C LEU A 50 0.15 6.70 8.58
N PRO A 51 1.08 7.53 8.08
CA PRO A 51 0.74 8.80 7.41
C PRO A 51 0.04 8.64 6.05
N VAL A 52 -0.01 7.41 5.53
CA VAL A 52 -0.68 7.04 4.27
C VAL A 52 -1.34 5.67 4.47
N GLN A 53 -2.10 5.21 3.46
CA GLN A 53 -2.50 3.81 3.36
C GLN A 53 -1.28 2.91 3.07
N ALA A 54 -0.36 2.88 4.01
CA ALA A 54 0.97 2.32 3.87
C ALA A 54 0.93 0.80 3.67
N LEU A 55 0.01 0.10 4.34
CA LEU A 55 -0.10 -1.34 4.15
C LEU A 55 -0.71 -1.68 2.79
N ASP A 56 -1.70 -0.91 2.33
CA ASP A 56 -2.26 -1.07 0.98
C ASP A 56 -1.17 -0.83 -0.08
N HIS A 57 -0.42 0.25 0.07
CA HIS A 57 0.66 0.61 -0.86
C HIS A 57 1.79 -0.43 -0.89
N ALA A 58 2.23 -0.90 0.29
CA ALA A 58 3.25 -1.93 0.40
C ALA A 58 2.77 -3.26 -0.20
N THR A 59 1.53 -3.66 0.11
CA THR A 59 0.92 -4.90 -0.42
C THR A 59 0.80 -4.86 -1.94
N GLY A 60 0.37 -3.73 -2.52
CA GLY A 60 0.32 -3.55 -3.96
C GLY A 60 1.69 -3.65 -4.63
N SER A 61 2.71 -3.06 -3.98
CA SER A 61 4.10 -3.12 -4.48
C SER A 61 4.67 -4.54 -4.43
N MET A 62 4.44 -5.28 -3.34
CA MET A 62 4.83 -6.69 -3.22
C MET A 62 4.12 -7.57 -4.27
N MET A 63 2.84 -7.30 -4.53
CA MET A 63 2.07 -8.04 -5.55
C MET A 63 2.64 -7.82 -6.94
N ALA A 64 2.93 -6.56 -7.30
CA ALA A 64 3.58 -6.24 -8.57
C ALA A 64 4.94 -6.93 -8.70
N ALA A 65 5.75 -6.96 -7.65
CA ALA A 65 7.06 -7.61 -7.66
C ALA A 65 6.96 -9.12 -7.92
N GLU A 66 6.07 -9.84 -7.24
CA GLU A 66 5.88 -11.28 -7.45
C GLU A 66 5.28 -11.60 -8.83
N ILE A 67 4.37 -10.76 -9.35
CA ILE A 67 3.86 -10.91 -10.72
C ILE A 67 4.99 -10.74 -11.74
N ILE A 68 5.80 -9.70 -11.60
CA ILE A 68 6.94 -9.46 -12.49
C ILE A 68 7.89 -10.66 -12.43
N LYS A 69 8.18 -11.19 -11.23
CA LYS A 69 9.03 -12.37 -11.06
C LYS A 69 8.51 -13.58 -11.84
N LEU A 70 7.22 -13.94 -11.70
CA LEU A 70 6.61 -15.03 -12.47
C LEU A 70 6.73 -14.81 -13.98
N LEU A 71 6.47 -13.58 -14.44
CA LEU A 71 6.59 -13.21 -15.85
C LEU A 71 8.04 -13.37 -16.35
N THR A 72 9.04 -12.96 -15.57
CA THR A 72 10.46 -13.11 -15.95
C THR A 72 10.92 -14.56 -15.99
N GLN A 73 10.25 -15.45 -15.24
CA GLN A 73 10.51 -16.89 -15.24
C GLN A 73 9.73 -17.62 -16.35
N GLY A 74 8.82 -16.93 -17.04
CA GLY A 74 7.93 -17.54 -18.03
C GLY A 74 6.90 -18.48 -17.41
N GLU A 75 6.60 -18.31 -16.12
CA GLU A 75 5.73 -19.19 -15.35
C GLU A 75 4.33 -18.60 -15.17
N ALA A 76 3.32 -19.46 -15.19
CA ALA A 76 1.99 -19.14 -14.71
C ALA A 76 1.86 -19.56 -13.24
N GLY A 77 1.24 -18.72 -12.42
CA GLY A 77 1.11 -19.00 -10.99
C GLY A 77 0.05 -18.14 -10.31
N VAL A 78 -0.20 -18.47 -9.03
CA VAL A 78 -1.08 -17.71 -8.16
C VAL A 78 -0.24 -16.98 -7.13
N VAL A 79 -0.34 -15.65 -7.11
CA VAL A 79 0.29 -14.80 -6.09
C VAL A 79 -0.75 -14.46 -5.03
N GLN A 80 -0.45 -14.76 -3.77
CA GLN A 80 -1.31 -14.43 -2.64
C GLN A 80 -0.55 -13.54 -1.65
N ILE A 81 -1.10 -12.37 -1.36
CA ILE A 81 -0.53 -11.41 -0.41
C ILE A 81 -1.66 -10.87 0.46
N SER A 82 -1.36 -10.56 1.71
CA SER A 82 -2.32 -10.01 2.67
C SER A 82 -1.75 -8.78 3.37
N LEU A 83 -2.63 -7.85 3.74
CA LEU A 83 -2.30 -6.67 4.54
C LEU A 83 -1.66 -7.06 5.89
N LEU A 84 -2.11 -8.16 6.50
CA LEU A 84 -1.52 -8.67 7.73
C LEU A 84 -0.08 -9.16 7.51
N GLY A 85 0.20 -9.79 6.37
CA GLY A 85 1.56 -10.15 5.96
C GLY A 85 2.44 -8.91 5.84
N ALA A 86 1.97 -7.88 5.12
CA ALA A 86 2.68 -6.61 5.01
C ALA A 86 2.93 -5.95 6.40
N ALA A 87 1.94 -5.96 7.29
CA ALA A 87 2.09 -5.46 8.65
C ALA A 87 3.12 -6.25 9.48
N ARG A 88 3.21 -7.56 9.29
CA ARG A 88 4.22 -8.40 9.95
C ARG A 88 5.62 -8.08 9.46
N GLU A 89 5.82 -7.93 8.15
CA GLU A 89 7.13 -7.55 7.60
C GLU A 89 7.54 -6.14 8.03
N LEU A 90 6.61 -5.16 7.99
CA LEU A 90 6.89 -3.81 8.45
C LEU A 90 7.37 -3.77 9.92
N LYS A 91 6.76 -4.58 10.79
CA LYS A 91 7.14 -4.65 12.21
C LYS A 91 8.50 -5.30 12.47
N LYS A 92 9.09 -5.99 11.49
CA LYS A 92 10.47 -6.51 11.59
C LYS A 92 11.52 -5.45 11.28
N LEU A 93 11.15 -4.36 10.60
CA LEU A 93 12.07 -3.30 10.22
C LEU A 93 12.40 -2.39 11.41
N PRO A 94 13.64 -1.86 11.48
CA PRO A 94 14.00 -0.92 12.53
C PRO A 94 13.16 0.36 12.42
N ARG A 95 12.83 0.93 13.58
CA ARG A 95 12.06 2.17 13.62
C ARG A 95 12.96 3.35 13.24
N VAL A 96 12.63 4.03 12.15
CA VAL A 96 13.32 5.24 11.70
C VAL A 96 12.72 6.44 12.42
N SER A 97 13.56 7.34 12.93
CA SER A 97 13.07 8.58 13.54
C SER A 97 12.42 9.46 12.47
N ALA A 98 11.37 10.20 12.82
CA ALA A 98 10.66 11.07 11.87
C ALA A 98 11.62 12.07 11.17
N ASN A 99 12.68 12.49 11.87
CA ASN A 99 13.69 13.42 11.35
C ASN A 99 14.66 12.78 10.35
N ALA A 100 14.73 11.46 10.27
CA ALA A 100 15.57 10.73 9.34
C ALA A 100 14.85 10.34 8.04
N VAL A 101 13.54 10.64 7.91
CA VAL A 101 12.81 10.44 6.66
C VAL A 101 13.22 11.54 5.68
N PRO A 102 13.77 11.20 4.50
CA PRO A 102 14.05 12.20 3.47
C PRO A 102 12.79 12.98 3.16
N LYS A 103 12.89 14.31 3.05
CA LYS A 103 11.78 15.11 2.54
C LYS A 103 11.38 14.53 1.18
N PRO A 104 10.07 14.34 0.90
CA PRO A 104 9.62 13.95 -0.42
C PRO A 104 10.29 14.87 -1.43
N THR A 105 11.04 14.29 -2.36
CA THR A 105 11.64 15.09 -3.42
C THR A 105 10.50 15.59 -4.31
N ASP A 106 10.60 16.82 -4.82
CA ASP A 106 9.66 17.36 -5.80
C ASP A 106 9.76 16.66 -7.18
N VAL A 107 10.40 15.49 -7.24
CA VAL A 107 10.51 14.69 -8.45
C VAL A 107 9.11 14.24 -8.83
N LYS A 108 8.58 14.88 -9.88
CA LYS A 108 7.31 14.56 -10.49
C LYS A 108 7.54 14.16 -11.93
N VAL A 109 6.71 13.25 -12.42
CA VAL A 109 6.61 12.96 -13.84
C VAL A 109 5.36 13.61 -14.38
N HIS A 110 5.48 14.23 -15.54
CA HIS A 110 4.35 14.81 -16.25
C HIS A 110 3.79 13.76 -17.19
N VAL A 111 2.50 13.42 -17.10
CA VAL A 111 1.84 12.44 -17.98
C VAL A 111 0.66 13.10 -18.69
N ALA A 112 0.44 12.75 -19.96
CA ALA A 112 -0.74 13.25 -20.67
C ALA A 112 -1.99 12.54 -20.14
N ALA A 113 -3.11 13.26 -20.11
CA ALA A 113 -4.43 12.78 -19.75
C ALA A 113 -5.50 13.51 -20.59
N PRO A 114 -6.73 12.98 -20.72
CA PRO A 114 -7.79 13.59 -21.51
C PRO A 114 -8.12 15.04 -21.12
N ARG A 115 -7.87 15.43 -19.86
CA ARG A 115 -8.14 16.78 -19.34
C ARG A 115 -6.87 17.64 -19.22
N GLY A 116 -5.76 17.24 -19.85
CA GLY A 116 -4.50 17.97 -19.84
C GLY A 116 -3.33 17.15 -19.29
N VAL A 117 -2.30 17.83 -18.80
CA VAL A 117 -1.10 17.18 -18.26
C VAL A 117 -1.21 17.04 -16.75
N LEU A 118 -1.01 15.83 -16.24
CA LEU A 118 -0.97 15.54 -14.81
C LEU A 118 0.48 15.51 -14.33
N SER A 119 0.75 16.14 -13.18
CA SER A 119 2.03 16.03 -12.47
C SER A 119 1.87 15.02 -11.34
N VAL A 120 2.48 13.85 -11.47
CA VAL A 120 2.31 12.72 -10.54
C VAL A 120 3.65 12.27 -9.96
N ALA A 121 3.61 11.62 -8.80
CA ALA A 121 4.80 10.98 -8.24
C ALA A 121 5.26 9.84 -9.18
N PRO A 122 6.57 9.67 -9.41
CA PRO A 122 7.08 8.53 -10.16
C PRO A 122 6.78 7.22 -9.41
N PRO A 123 6.62 6.10 -10.12
CA PRO A 123 6.58 4.80 -9.47
C PRO A 123 7.91 4.54 -8.72
N PRO A 124 7.89 3.76 -7.63
CA PRO A 124 9.08 3.45 -6.83
C PRO A 124 10.07 2.50 -7.54
N LEU A 125 9.93 2.32 -8.87
CA LEU A 125 10.74 1.45 -9.70
C LEU A 125 11.29 2.24 -10.89
N MET A 126 12.54 1.96 -11.23
CA MET A 126 13.21 2.47 -12.43
C MET A 126 13.63 1.28 -13.30
N LEU A 127 13.49 1.43 -14.62
CA LEU A 127 13.97 0.48 -15.62
C LEU A 127 15.15 1.11 -16.34
N ASP A 128 16.32 0.48 -16.31
CA ASP A 128 17.57 0.99 -16.90
C ASP A 128 17.91 2.44 -16.47
N GLY A 129 17.68 2.74 -15.18
CA GLY A 129 17.91 4.09 -14.63
C GLY A 129 16.90 5.15 -15.09
N LYS A 130 15.79 4.75 -15.72
CA LYS A 130 14.71 5.65 -16.13
C LYS A 130 13.43 5.33 -15.39
N THR A 131 12.71 6.37 -14.96
CA THR A 131 11.40 6.18 -14.35
C THR A 131 10.38 5.73 -15.39
N LEU A 132 9.46 4.86 -14.99
CA LEU A 132 8.38 4.42 -15.87
C LEU A 132 7.31 5.51 -15.94
N LYS A 133 6.99 5.93 -17.17
CA LYS A 133 5.96 6.93 -17.47
C LYS A 133 4.99 6.36 -18.50
N ARG A 134 3.69 6.50 -18.23
CA ARG A 134 2.63 6.18 -19.19
C ARG A 134 1.52 7.22 -19.10
N ASP A 135 0.97 7.61 -20.24
CA ASP A 135 -0.16 8.52 -20.30
C ASP A 135 -1.41 7.87 -19.71
N VAL A 136 -2.18 8.66 -18.97
CA VAL A 136 -3.43 8.23 -18.36
C VAL A 136 -4.50 8.26 -19.42
N LEU A 137 -4.96 7.08 -19.85
CA LEU A 137 -6.03 6.95 -20.84
C LEU A 137 -7.38 6.88 -20.13
N GLY A 138 -8.38 7.63 -20.59
CA GLY A 138 -9.81 7.41 -20.29
C GLY A 138 -10.18 7.14 -18.84
N TYR A 139 -9.45 7.70 -17.86
CA TYR A 139 -9.73 7.41 -16.45
C TYR A 139 -11.13 7.93 -16.07
N GLY A 140 -12.00 7.05 -15.60
CA GLY A 140 -13.40 7.38 -15.31
C GLY A 140 -14.30 7.57 -16.53
N THR A 141 -13.85 7.21 -17.75
CA THR A 141 -14.71 7.24 -18.96
C THR A 141 -15.42 5.92 -19.21
N ALA A 142 -15.25 4.93 -18.34
CA ALA A 142 -16.04 3.70 -18.39
C ALA A 142 -17.51 4.05 -18.14
N ALA A 143 -18.41 3.51 -18.97
CA ALA A 143 -19.83 3.61 -18.70
C ALA A 143 -20.11 3.00 -17.31
N LEU A 144 -20.85 3.72 -16.47
CA LEU A 144 -21.33 3.22 -15.18
C LEU A 144 -22.34 2.10 -15.43
N ALA A 145 -21.83 0.89 -15.62
CA ALA A 145 -22.62 -0.31 -15.76
C ALA A 145 -22.26 -1.25 -14.61
N TRP A 146 -23.22 -1.47 -13.72
CA TRP A 146 -23.19 -2.63 -12.83
C TRP A 146 -23.67 -3.82 -13.66
N ARG A 147 -22.77 -4.76 -13.94
CA ARG A 147 -23.12 -6.07 -14.52
C ARG A 147 -23.07 -7.13 -13.44
#